data_AF-A0A7K0Z5V3-F1
#
_entry.id   AF-A0A7K0Z5V3-F1
#
_cell.length_a   1.000
_cell.length_b   1.000
_cell.length_c   1.000
_cell.angle_alpha   90.00
_cell.angle_beta   90.00
_cell.angle_gamma   90.00
#
_symmetry.space_group_name_H-M   'P 1'
#
loop_
_entity.id
_entity.type
_entity.pdbx_description
1 polymer ?
#
loop_
_entity_poly.entity_id
_entity_poly.type
_entity_poly.pdbx_seq_one_letter_code
_entity_poly.pdbx_strand_id
1 'polypeptide(L)'
;MSESTVVVIGVFDGVHKGHQALLNRAKEIADGRSILALTFDPHPRTVFAPDSVPPMLTTLADRVELLKIHNADQVAVIKFNEQFAAMSP
;
A
#
# COMPACT_ATOMS: atom_id res chain seq x y z
N MET A 1 6.37 8.19 -24.05
CA MET A 1 5.31 8.79 -23.20
C MET A 1 5.26 7.95 -21.93
N SER A 2 5.24 8.54 -20.73
CA SER A 2 5.03 7.71 -19.54
C SER A 2 3.59 7.22 -19.56
N GLU A 3 3.41 5.90 -19.60
CA GLU A 3 2.10 5.27 -19.44
C GLU A 3 1.44 5.76 -18.14
N SER A 4 0.17 6.12 -18.22
CA SER A 4 -0.62 6.52 -17.05
C SER A 4 -0.76 5.34 -16.09
N THR A 5 -0.57 5.54 -14.79
CA THR A 5 -0.65 4.49 -13.76
C THR A 5 -1.75 4.82 -12.76
N VAL A 6 -2.54 3.81 -12.37
CA VAL A 6 -3.50 3.92 -11.26
C VAL A 6 -2.79 3.58 -9.96
N VAL A 7 -2.84 4.48 -8.97
CA VAL A 7 -2.18 4.29 -7.68
C VAL A 7 -3.22 4.02 -6.60
N VAL A 8 -3.00 2.98 -5.80
CA VAL A 8 -3.79 2.68 -4.59
C VAL A 8 -2.87 2.83 -3.38
N ILE A 9 -3.26 3.68 -2.43
CA ILE A 9 -2.43 4.04 -1.28
C ILE A 9 -3.03 3.47 -0.01
N GLY A 10 -2.23 2.78 0.81
CA GLY A 10 -2.69 2.22 2.08
C GLY A 10 -1.64 1.40 2.83
N VAL A 11 -1.91 1.14 4.11
CA VAL A 11 -1.04 0.28 4.93
C VAL A 11 -1.08 -1.18 4.45
N PHE A 12 -2.25 -1.63 3.98
CA PHE A 12 -2.48 -2.95 3.36
C PHE A 12 -2.06 -4.17 4.19
N ASP A 13 -1.88 -4.04 5.51
CA ASP A 13 -1.54 -5.19 6.35
C ASP A 13 -2.64 -6.26 6.28
N GLY A 14 -2.24 -7.51 6.02
CA GLY A 14 -3.12 -8.65 5.83
C GLY A 14 -3.94 -8.67 4.53
N VAL A 15 -3.90 -7.62 3.69
CA VAL A 15 -4.62 -7.51 2.39
C VAL A 15 -6.04 -8.11 2.46
N HIS A 16 -6.78 -7.75 3.50
CA HIS A 16 -8.11 -8.30 3.78
C HIS A 16 -9.14 -7.90 2.69
N LYS A 17 -10.35 -8.44 2.74
CA LYS A 17 -11.41 -8.23 1.74
C LYS A 17 -11.67 -6.76 1.37
N GLY A 18 -11.58 -5.82 2.32
CA GLY A 18 -11.66 -4.39 2.04
C GLY A 18 -10.56 -3.86 1.11
N HIS A 19 -9.31 -4.26 1.33
CA HIS A 19 -8.17 -3.93 0.46
C HIS A 19 -8.33 -4.58 -0.93
N GLN A 20 -8.80 -5.83 -0.97
CA GLN A 20 -9.07 -6.54 -2.22
C GLN A 20 -10.15 -5.82 -3.04
N ALA A 21 -11.19 -5.29 -2.40
CA ALA A 21 -12.22 -4.48 -3.07
C ALA A 21 -11.63 -3.19 -3.67
N LEU A 22 -10.73 -2.50 -2.95
CA LEU A 22 -10.03 -1.32 -3.48
C LEU A 22 -9.17 -1.67 -4.70
N LEU A 23 -8.43 -2.78 -4.66
CA LEU A 23 -7.60 -3.22 -5.78
C LEU A 23 -8.45 -3.67 -6.98
N ASN A 24 -9.57 -4.35 -6.75
CA ASN A 24 -10.52 -4.70 -7.81
C ASN A 24 -11.08 -3.44 -8.47
N ARG A 25 -11.43 -2.42 -7.68
CA ARG A 25 -11.87 -1.13 -8.22
C ARG A 25 -10.76 -0.42 -9.00
N ALA A 26 -9.52 -0.49 -8.52
CA ALA A 26 -8.36 0.06 -9.23
C ALA A 26 -8.17 -0.62 -10.58
N LYS A 27 -8.39 -1.94 -10.67
CA LYS A 27 -8.36 -2.69 -11.93
C LYS A 27 -9.40 -2.23 -12.94
N GLU A 28 -10.62 -1.98 -12.49
CA GLU A 28 -11.67 -1.41 -13.35
C GLU A 28 -11.29 -0.03 -13.88
N ILE A 29 -10.71 0.83 -13.02
CA ILE A 29 -10.29 2.18 -13.40
C ILE A 29 -9.06 2.14 -14.33
N ALA A 30 -8.15 1.20 -14.09
CA ALA A 30 -6.91 1.09 -14.83
C ALA A 30 -7.14 0.81 -16.31
N ASP A 31 -8.18 0.06 -16.65
CA ASP A 31 -8.57 -0.18 -18.06
C ASP A 31 -7.37 -0.65 -18.91
N GLY A 32 -6.66 -1.66 -18.39
CA GLY A 32 -5.45 -2.22 -19.01
C GLY A 32 -4.14 -1.50 -18.69
N ARG A 33 -4.16 -0.35 -18.01
CA ARG A 33 -2.96 0.34 -17.49
C ARG A 33 -2.39 -0.33 -16.24
N SER A 34 -1.15 0.01 -15.89
CA SER A 34 -0.51 -0.49 -14.68
C SER A 34 -1.16 0.02 -13.39
N ILE A 35 -1.17 -0.84 -12.37
CA ILE A 35 -1.64 -0.56 -11.01
C ILE A 35 -0.43 -0.62 -10.05
N LEU A 36 -0.21 0.49 -9.34
CA LEU A 36 0.80 0.58 -8.29
C LEU A 36 0.12 0.59 -6.92
N ALA A 37 0.40 -0.41 -6.09
CA ALA A 37 0.06 -0.35 -4.68
C ALA A 37 1.19 0.36 -3.91
N LEU A 38 0.91 1.52 -3.34
CA LEU A 38 1.84 2.23 -2.46
C LEU A 38 1.51 1.88 -1.02
N THR A 39 2.50 1.32 -0.32
CA THR A 39 2.40 0.93 1.08
C THR A 39 3.52 1.53 1.93
N PHE A 40 3.46 1.30 3.23
CA PHE A 40 4.31 1.92 4.23
C PHE A 40 4.99 0.87 5.09
N ASP A 41 6.30 1.04 5.31
CA ASP A 41 7.07 0.26 6.25
C ASP A 41 8.19 1.13 6.87
N PRO A 42 8.30 1.26 8.20
CA PRO A 42 7.45 0.65 9.22
C PRO A 42 6.02 1.21 9.21
N HIS A 43 5.11 0.58 9.95
CA HIS A 43 3.71 0.99 10.06
C HIS A 43 3.60 2.45 10.55
N PRO A 44 2.77 3.34 9.96
CA PRO A 44 2.74 4.78 10.33
C PRO A 44 2.54 5.09 11.83
N ARG A 45 1.84 4.21 12.56
CA ARG A 45 1.74 4.30 14.03
C ARG A 45 3.09 4.25 14.76
N THR A 46 4.16 3.70 14.18
CA THR A 46 5.50 3.77 14.81
C THR A 46 5.98 5.20 14.96
N VAL A 47 5.46 6.13 14.15
CA VAL A 47 5.75 7.57 14.25
C VAL A 47 4.68 8.27 15.09
N PHE A 48 3.40 8.06 14.79
CA PHE A 48 2.33 8.84 15.43
C PHE A 48 1.89 8.35 16.81
N ALA A 49 2.07 7.07 17.11
CA ALA A 49 1.60 6.45 18.35
C ALA A 49 2.45 5.20 18.70
N PRO A 50 3.75 5.37 18.98
CA PRO A 50 4.71 4.28 19.13
C PRO A 50 4.34 3.27 20.23
N ASP A 51 3.65 3.70 21.27
CA ASP A 51 3.20 2.84 22.37
C ASP A 51 1.98 1.96 22.02
N SER A 52 1.42 2.11 20.82
CA SER A 52 0.18 1.43 20.39
C SER A 52 0.26 0.85 18.97
N VAL A 53 1.47 0.49 18.54
CA VAL A 53 1.69 -0.17 17.24
C VAL A 53 1.00 -1.55 17.27
N PRO A 54 0.04 -1.82 16.36
CA PRO A 54 -0.63 -3.10 16.33
C PRO A 54 0.35 -4.21 15.94
N PRO A 55 0.12 -5.47 16.36
CA PRO A 55 0.84 -6.59 15.77
C PRO A 55 0.53 -6.65 14.27
N MET A 56 1.56 -6.89 13.46
CA MET A 56 1.39 -7.03 12.02
C MET A 56 0.75 -8.40 11.71
N LEU A 57 -0.25 -8.41 10.85
CA LEU A 57 -0.92 -9.63 10.38
C LEU A 57 -0.04 -10.41 9.40
N THR A 58 0.83 -9.71 8.68
CA THR A 58 1.68 -10.25 7.63
C THR A 58 3.08 -9.66 7.67
N THR A 59 4.08 -10.38 7.17
CA THR A 59 5.39 -9.77 6.92
C THR A 59 5.28 -8.78 5.75
N LEU A 60 6.27 -7.88 5.61
CA LEU A 60 6.32 -7.00 4.43
C LEU A 60 6.40 -7.81 3.13
N ALA A 61 7.15 -8.92 3.12
CA ALA A 61 7.29 -9.79 1.96
C ALA A 61 5.93 -10.40 1.56
N ASP A 62 5.21 -10.99 2.53
CA ASP A 62 3.88 -11.58 2.28
C ASP A 62 2.87 -10.51 1.84
N ARG A 63 2.91 -9.32 2.45
CA ARG A 63 2.04 -8.20 2.04
C ARG A 63 2.31 -7.79 0.59
N VAL A 64 3.57 -7.72 0.15
CA VAL A 64 3.92 -7.45 -1.25
C VAL A 64 3.39 -8.54 -2.18
N GLU A 65 3.53 -9.81 -1.79
CA GLU A 65 3.02 -10.94 -2.57
C GLU A 65 1.49 -10.92 -2.68
N LEU A 66 0.80 -10.72 -1.56
CA LEU A 66 -0.66 -10.64 -1.50
C LEU A 66 -1.19 -9.47 -2.34
N LEU A 67 -0.55 -8.29 -2.30
CA LEU A 67 -0.92 -7.16 -3.15
C LEU A 67 -0.83 -7.53 -4.64
N LYS A 68 0.22 -8.24 -5.05
CA LYS A 68 0.39 -8.70 -6.43
C LYS A 68 -0.65 -9.74 -6.85
N ILE A 69 -0.94 -10.71 -5.98
CA ILE A 69 -2.00 -11.71 -6.20
C ILE A 69 -3.36 -11.02 -6.38
N HIS A 70 -3.59 -9.91 -5.68
CA HIS A 70 -4.83 -9.15 -5.71
C HIS A 70 -4.80 -7.95 -6.68
N ASN A 71 -4.14 -8.09 -7.84
CA ASN A 71 -4.14 -7.18 -8.99
C ASN A 71 -3.17 -5.98 -8.97
N ALA A 72 -2.28 -5.84 -7.98
CA ALA A 72 -1.21 -4.84 -8.12
C ALA A 72 -0.12 -5.36 -9.08
N ASP A 73 0.22 -4.60 -10.13
CA ASP A 73 1.35 -4.95 -11.00
C ASP A 73 2.68 -4.65 -10.31
N GLN A 74 2.70 -3.56 -9.54
CA GLN A 74 3.86 -3.07 -8.82
C GLN A 74 3.50 -2.71 -7.39
N VAL A 75 4.48 -2.82 -6.49
CA VAL A 75 4.35 -2.38 -5.10
C VAL A 75 5.48 -1.44 -4.78
N ALA A 76 5.16 -0.21 -4.37
CA ALA A 76 6.11 0.76 -3.83
C ALA A 76 5.99 0.76 -2.31
N VAL A 77 7.12 0.61 -1.61
CA VAL A 77 7.17 0.68 -0.15
C VAL A 77 7.84 2.00 0.21
N ILE A 78 7.07 2.91 0.81
CA ILE A 78 7.59 4.15 1.37
C ILE A 78 8.09 3.88 2.78
N LYS A 79 9.33 4.31 3.04
CA LYS A 79 9.86 4.36 4.39
C LYS A 79 9.11 5.42 5.18
N PHE A 80 8.20 5.01 6.07
CA PHE A 80 7.44 5.97 6.87
C PHE A 80 8.27 6.41 8.08
N ASN A 81 8.62 7.70 8.10
CA ASN A 81 9.42 8.33 9.16
C ASN A 81 8.90 9.75 9.43
N GLU A 82 9.47 10.43 10.42
CA GLU A 82 9.10 11.80 10.78
C GLU A 82 9.25 12.78 9.61
N GLN A 83 10.28 12.59 8.77
CA GLN A 83 10.50 13.44 7.60
C GLN A 83 9.36 13.33 6.59
N PHE A 84 8.93 12.11 6.26
CA PHE A 84 7.81 11.89 5.35
C PHE A 84 6.49 12.38 5.97
N ALA A 85 6.28 12.14 7.26
CA ALA A 85 5.09 12.59 7.98
C ALA A 85 4.95 14.12 8.04
N ALA A 86 6.05 14.86 7.93
CA ALA A 86 6.08 16.32 7.96
C ALA A 86 5.89 16.99 6.59
N MET A 87 5.74 16.22 5.50
CA MET A 87 5.49 16.79 4.17
C MET A 87 4.11 17.45 4.10
N SER A 88 4.01 18.57 3.38
CA SER A 88 2.72 19.19 3.08
C SER A 88 1.93 18.35 2.04
N PRO A 89 0.58 18.34 2.11
CA PRO A 89 -0.26 17.79 1.04
C PRO A 89 -0.01 18.44 -0.32
#